data_AF-A0A2J0MIB9-F1
#
_entry.id   AF-A0A2J0MIB9-F1
#
_cell.length_a   1.000
_cell.length_b   1.000
_cell.length_c   1.000
_cell.angle_alpha   90.00
_cell.angle_beta   90.00
_cell.angle_gamma   90.00
#
_symmetry.space_group_name_H-M   'P 1'
#
loop_
_entity.id
_entity.type
_entity.pdbx_description
1 polymer ?
#
loop_
_entity_poly.entity_id
_entity_poly.type
_entity_poly.pdbx_seq_one_letter_code
_entity_poly.pdbx_strand_id
1 'polypeptide(L)'
;IFSLVMGWQAFSQHVSKKYHIGNPLSPHFEEDLKEGWTHNIIFTLYSLKEIFKKYGFTIEEVRGAGYYPLPGVFAKIDPYHSHFISIKIKKPDSKKQLF
;
A
#
# COMPACT_ATOMS: atom_id res chain seq x y z
N ILE A 1 -10.12 -12.42 4.30
CA ILE A 1 -11.15 -11.34 4.28
C ILE A 1 -10.84 -10.26 5.30
N PHE A 2 -10.61 -10.59 6.59
CA PHE A 2 -10.25 -9.61 7.63
C PHE A 2 -9.18 -8.57 7.21
N SER A 3 -8.05 -8.99 6.65
CA SER A 3 -7.01 -8.07 6.19
C SER A 3 -7.48 -7.07 5.13
N LEU A 4 -8.33 -7.50 4.19
CA LEU A 4 -8.86 -6.63 3.14
C LEU A 4 -9.82 -5.58 3.72
N VAL A 5 -10.60 -5.94 4.75
CA VAL A 5 -11.47 -5.01 5.50
C VAL A 5 -10.65 -3.97 6.27
N MET A 6 -9.41 -4.28 6.62
CA MET A 6 -8.48 -3.32 7.22
C MET A 6 -7.72 -2.49 6.17
N GLY A 7 -8.02 -2.67 4.89
CA GLY A 7 -7.29 -2.02 3.79
C GLY A 7 -5.87 -2.56 3.58
N TRP A 8 -5.56 -3.75 4.11
CA TRP A 8 -4.30 -4.46 3.93
C TRP A 8 -4.37 -5.47 2.80
N GLN A 9 -3.22 -5.90 2.30
CA GLN A 9 -3.10 -7.01 1.36
C GLN A 9 -3.61 -8.31 1.97
N ALA A 10 -4.05 -9.24 1.12
CA ALA A 10 -4.25 -10.62 1.56
C ALA A 10 -2.91 -11.22 2.05
N PHE A 11 -2.96 -12.18 2.97
CA PHE A 11 -1.75 -12.75 3.60
C PHE A 11 -0.73 -13.33 2.60
N SER A 12 -1.19 -13.85 1.46
CA SER A 12 -0.34 -14.40 0.40
C SER A 12 0.13 -13.37 -0.63
N GLN A 13 -0.32 -12.12 -0.53
CA GLN A 13 -0.02 -11.06 -1.50
C GLN A 13 1.00 -10.06 -0.96
N HIS A 14 1.85 -9.55 -1.85
CA HIS A 14 2.82 -8.51 -1.57
C HIS A 14 2.97 -7.63 -2.80
N VAL A 15 3.32 -6.36 -2.59
CA VAL A 15 3.43 -5.36 -3.66
C VAL A 15 4.86 -5.14 -4.15
N SER A 16 5.86 -5.47 -3.32
CA SER A 16 7.27 -5.31 -3.66
C SER A 16 7.86 -6.64 -4.08
N LYS A 17 8.85 -6.61 -4.98
CA LYS A 17 9.66 -7.79 -5.33
C LYS A 17 10.79 -8.05 -4.34
N LYS A 18 11.06 -7.10 -3.45
CA LYS A 18 12.18 -7.17 -2.50
C LYS A 18 11.72 -7.43 -1.07
N TYR A 19 10.54 -6.97 -0.70
CA TYR A 19 10.06 -7.05 0.67
C TYR A 19 8.62 -7.58 0.76
N HIS A 20 8.35 -8.38 1.77
CA HIS A 20 6.99 -8.75 2.17
C HIS A 20 6.31 -7.55 2.87
N ILE A 21 5.64 -6.71 2.08
CA ILE A 21 4.95 -5.51 2.58
C ILE A 21 3.50 -5.46 2.11
N GLY A 22 2.66 -4.81 2.90
CA GLY A 22 1.24 -4.58 2.58
C GLY A 22 0.25 -5.22 3.55
N ASN A 23 0.68 -6.12 4.42
CA ASN A 23 -0.14 -6.68 5.51
C ASN A 23 0.71 -6.85 6.78
N PRO A 24 0.51 -6.00 7.80
CA PRO A 24 1.26 -6.05 9.07
C PRO A 24 1.09 -7.34 9.86
N LEU A 25 0.00 -8.08 9.62
CA LEU A 25 -0.27 -9.35 10.30
C LEU A 25 0.29 -10.55 9.52
N SER A 26 0.92 -10.33 8.37
CA SER A 26 1.55 -11.44 7.65
C SER A 26 2.70 -12.02 8.46
N PRO A 27 2.83 -13.36 8.59
CA PRO A 27 3.95 -13.98 9.28
C PRO A 27 5.32 -13.55 8.74
N HIS A 28 5.37 -13.13 7.48
CA HIS A 28 6.58 -12.71 6.78
C HIS A 28 6.72 -11.19 6.69
N PHE A 29 5.96 -10.39 7.45
CA PHE A 29 5.98 -8.94 7.31
C PHE A 29 7.39 -8.36 7.48
N GLU A 30 7.78 -7.49 6.54
CA GLU A 30 9.10 -6.88 6.38
C GLU A 30 10.28 -7.80 6.00
N GLU A 31 10.08 -9.11 5.92
CA GLU A 31 11.11 -10.04 5.48
C GLU A 31 11.52 -9.79 4.02
N ASP A 32 12.80 -10.03 3.73
CA ASP A 32 13.32 -10.00 2.36
C ASP A 32 12.72 -11.17 1.56
N LEU A 33 12.17 -10.86 0.40
CA LEU A 33 11.61 -11.85 -0.51
C LEU A 33 12.73 -12.65 -1.14
N LYS A 34 12.70 -13.97 -0.95
CA LYS A 34 13.36 -14.90 -1.87
C LYS A 34 12.54 -14.92 -3.15
N GLU A 35 13.21 -14.69 -4.27
CA GLU A 35 12.62 -14.48 -5.60
C GLU A 35 11.37 -15.35 -5.83
N GLY A 36 10.21 -14.70 -5.98
CA GLY A 36 8.92 -15.36 -6.08
C GLY A 36 7.91 -14.44 -6.76
N TRP A 37 7.13 -15.01 -7.67
CA TRP A 37 6.15 -14.27 -8.48
C TRP A 37 4.79 -14.28 -7.79
N THR A 38 4.28 -13.10 -7.43
CA THR A 38 2.84 -12.94 -7.19
C THR A 38 2.13 -12.75 -8.53
N HIS A 39 1.24 -13.69 -8.88
CA HIS A 39 0.55 -13.72 -10.18
C HIS A 39 -0.36 -12.50 -10.39
N ASN A 40 -0.90 -11.90 -9.32
CA ASN A 40 -1.70 -10.67 -9.35
C ASN A 40 -1.31 -9.75 -8.19
N ILE A 41 -0.86 -8.54 -8.51
CA ILE A 41 -0.55 -7.49 -7.54
C ILE A 41 -1.74 -6.55 -7.48
N ILE A 42 -2.50 -6.61 -6.39
CA ILE A 42 -3.55 -5.64 -6.10
C ILE A 42 -2.91 -4.55 -5.25
N PHE A 43 -3.06 -3.28 -5.62
CA PHE A 43 -2.54 -2.19 -4.80
C PHE A 43 -3.58 -1.76 -3.78
N THR A 44 -3.26 -1.91 -2.49
CA THR A 44 -4.03 -1.26 -1.43
C THR A 44 -3.37 0.05 -1.03
N LEU A 45 -4.15 0.97 -0.47
CA LEU A 45 -3.60 2.21 0.04
C LEU A 45 -2.49 1.95 1.07
N TYR A 46 -2.67 0.97 1.95
CA TYR A 46 -1.65 0.59 2.93
C TYR A 46 -0.35 0.17 2.24
N SER A 47 -0.40 -0.77 1.30
CA SER A 47 0.80 -1.27 0.64
C SER A 47 1.53 -0.20 -0.16
N LEU A 48 0.79 0.72 -0.78
CA LEU A 48 1.37 1.88 -1.47
C LEU A 48 2.06 2.83 -0.50
N LYS A 49 1.46 3.12 0.67
CA LYS A 49 2.12 3.96 1.69
C LYS A 49 3.41 3.32 2.16
N GLU A 50 3.39 2.02 2.44
CA GLU A 50 4.55 1.29 2.96
C GLU A 50 5.69 1.23 1.95
N ILE A 51 5.42 0.93 0.68
CA ILE A 51 6.49 0.87 -0.33
C ILE A 51 7.16 2.24 -0.47
N PHE A 52 6.39 3.33 -0.56
CA PHE A 52 6.96 4.67 -0.71
C PHE A 52 7.76 5.10 0.52
N LYS A 53 7.25 4.85 1.73
CA LYS A 53 7.99 5.11 2.97
C LYS A 53 9.30 4.33 3.02
N LYS A 54 9.29 3.05 2.61
CA LYS A 54 10.48 2.18 2.62
C LYS A 54 11.57 2.68 1.67
N TYR A 55 11.21 3.38 0.60
CA TYR A 55 12.15 4.07 -0.30
C TYR A 55 12.45 5.53 0.10
N GLY A 56 12.00 5.97 1.28
CA GLY A 56 12.27 7.31 1.81
C GLY A 56 11.37 8.43 1.26
N PHE A 57 10.36 8.11 0.46
CA PHE A 57 9.39 9.11 0.00
C PHE A 57 8.50 9.55 1.15
N THR A 58 8.11 10.82 1.13
CA THR A 58 7.11 11.37 2.06
C THR A 58 5.75 11.43 1.36
N ILE A 59 4.70 11.07 2.08
CA ILE A 59 3.33 11.06 1.56
C ILE A 59 2.69 12.40 1.91
N GLU A 60 2.33 13.19 0.90
CA GLU A 60 1.74 14.51 1.11
C GLU A 60 0.22 14.45 1.16
N GLU A 61 -0.39 13.67 0.26
CA GLU A 61 -1.85 13.62 0.13
C GLU A 61 -2.31 12.26 -0.37
N VAL A 62 -3.50 11.86 0.05
CA VAL A 62 -4.19 10.65 -0.41
C VAL A 62 -5.60 11.03 -0.80
N ARG A 63 -6.05 10.58 -1.97
CA ARG A 63 -7.44 10.72 -2.43
C ARG A 63 -7.98 9.39 -2.90
N GLY A 64 -9.23 9.13 -2.56
CA GLY A 64 -10.02 8.02 -3.09
C GLY A 64 -11.08 8.50 -4.07
N ALA A 65 -11.40 7.69 -5.07
CA ALA A 65 -12.53 7.89 -5.96
C ALA A 65 -13.29 6.59 -6.20
N GLY A 66 -14.63 6.68 -6.14
CA GLY A 66 -15.51 5.51 -6.19
C GLY A 66 -15.47 4.70 -4.89
N TYR A 67 -16.64 4.28 -4.43
CA TYR A 67 -16.80 3.47 -3.22
C TYR A 67 -17.87 2.42 -3.54
N TYR A 68 -17.74 1.20 -3.05
CA TYR A 68 -18.76 0.17 -3.23
C TYR A 68 -18.99 -0.56 -1.91
N PRO A 69 -20.25 -0.86 -1.54
CA PRO A 69 -21.50 -0.63 -2.27
C PRO A 69 -22.10 0.78 -2.11
N LEU A 70 -21.48 1.65 -1.32
CA LEU A 70 -22.02 2.98 -0.99
C LEU A 70 -21.68 4.05 -2.04
N PRO A 71 -22.36 5.21 -2.07
CA PRO A 71 -22.05 6.29 -3.00
C PRO A 71 -20.60 6.79 -2.92
N GLY A 72 -20.05 7.26 -4.05
CA GLY A 72 -18.64 7.68 -4.15
C GLY A 72 -18.20 8.82 -3.23
N VAL A 73 -19.12 9.50 -2.52
CA VAL A 73 -18.78 10.51 -1.50
C VAL A 73 -18.01 9.91 -0.32
N PHE A 74 -18.26 8.63 0.00
CA PHE A 74 -17.56 7.93 1.08
C PHE A 74 -16.07 7.72 0.79
N ALA A 75 -15.66 7.73 -0.49
CA ALA A 75 -14.27 7.61 -0.90
C ALA A 75 -13.37 8.74 -0.36
N LYS A 76 -13.94 9.91 -0.03
CA LYS A 76 -13.20 11.03 0.59
C LYS A 76 -12.93 10.79 2.08
N ILE A 77 -13.82 10.07 2.76
CA ILE A 77 -13.74 9.79 4.20
C ILE A 77 -12.89 8.55 4.42
N ASP A 78 -13.14 7.52 3.61
CA ASP A 78 -12.44 6.25 3.66
C ASP A 78 -11.78 5.93 2.30
N PRO A 79 -10.55 6.43 2.09
CA PRO A 79 -9.79 6.13 0.89
C PRO A 79 -9.24 4.68 0.86
N TYR A 80 -9.32 3.91 1.96
CA TYR A 80 -8.81 2.53 2.00
C TYR A 80 -9.70 1.56 1.22
N HIS A 81 -11.00 1.82 1.17
CA HIS A 81 -12.00 1.01 0.45
C HIS A 81 -12.47 1.66 -0.86
N SER A 82 -11.72 2.65 -1.34
CA SER A 82 -12.01 3.30 -2.62
C SER A 82 -11.58 2.42 -3.79
N HIS A 83 -12.35 2.44 -4.88
CA HIS A 83 -12.02 1.71 -6.11
C HIS A 83 -10.74 2.24 -6.77
N PHE A 84 -10.60 3.55 -6.81
CA PHE A 84 -9.41 4.22 -7.34
C PHE A 84 -8.73 4.98 -6.21
N ILE A 85 -7.41 4.86 -6.17
CA ILE A 85 -6.57 5.46 -5.14
C ILE A 85 -5.53 6.33 -5.84
N SER A 86 -5.38 7.56 -5.38
CA SER A 86 -4.35 8.48 -5.82
C SER A 86 -3.53 8.92 -4.62
N ILE A 87 -2.21 8.91 -4.77
CA ILE A 87 -1.27 9.33 -3.72
C ILE A 87 -0.33 10.36 -4.31
N LYS A 88 -0.26 11.51 -3.64
CA LYS A 88 0.75 12.54 -3.90
C LYS A 88 1.96 12.26 -3.01
N ILE A 89 3.11 12.04 -3.63
CA ILE A 89 4.36 11.74 -2.94
C ILE A 89 5.41 12.81 -3.25
N LYS A 90 6.26 13.07 -2.26
CA LYS A 90 7.44 13.92 -2.38
C LYS A 90 8.68 13.05 -2.46
N LYS A 91 9.51 13.31 -3.47
CA LYS A 91 10.80 12.64 -3.66
C LYS A 91 11.69 12.86 -2.41
N PRO A 92 12.40 11.83 -1.93
CA PRO A 92 13.39 12.00 -0.87
C PRO A 92 14.44 13.02 -1.29
N ASP A 93 14.85 13.90 -0.37
CA ASP A 93 16.02 14.74 -0.58
C ASP A 93 17.25 13.84 -0.74
N SER A 94 17.96 13.98 -1.87
CA SER A 94 19.11 13.14 -2.24
C SER A 94 20.27 13.12 -1.23
N LYS A 95 20.20 13.94 -0.17
CA LYS A 95 21.21 14.00 0.91
C LYS A 95 20.97 13.01 2.06
N LYS A 96 19.84 12.29 2.10
CA LYS A 96 19.51 11.35 3.19
C LYS A 96 19.63 9.86 2.84
N GLN A 97 20.19 9.50 1.68
CA GLN A 97 20.30 8.10 1.23
C GLN A 97 21.61 7.38 1.63
N LEU A 98 22.42 7.98 2.50
CA LEU A 98 23.54 7.30 3.13
C LEU A 98 23.15 7.06 4.58
N PHE A 99 22.83 5.82 4.95
CA PHE A 99 23.13 5.13 6.22
C PHE A 99 22.41 3.78 6.22
#